data_AF-I3ED14-F1
#
_entry.id   AF-I3ED14-F1
#
_cell.length_a   1.000
_cell.length_b   1.000
_cell.length_c   1.000
_cell.angle_alpha   90.00
_cell.angle_beta   90.00
_cell.angle_gamma   90.00
#
_symmetry.space_group_name_H-M   'P 1'
#
loop_
_entity.id
_entity.type
_entity.pdbx_description
1 polymer ?
#
loop_
_entity_poly.entity_id
_entity_poly.type
_entity_poly.pdbx_seq_one_letter_code
_entity_poly.pdbx_strand_id
1 'polypeptide(L)'
;MEGYIDEEILRIELQKEFGEKEGEIEDEDIEKIYKIVIDINKRTPVFKDLPESLTNFAYNIFYIKINSRIFGCVYKEDTAISAIKDSIAQTSEIIDMIEEGANKLDNQSKKEAFYKLISNNHMIMAQLYMNRKNFYDSSINILREKAGRSELGEEIASADAMVKLYELTKSKKCSRLQRVLDILMKDGNKLTITDNSGKEQSNADKLRISNDDIYSLQLLARTEESDFLFLLVTL
;
A
#
# COMPACT_ATOMS: atom_id res chain seq x y z
N MET A 1 11.78 9.38 -15.88
CA MET A 1 12.46 9.03 -14.62
C MET A 1 12.87 7.58 -14.70
N GLU A 2 14.10 7.22 -14.34
CA GLU A 2 14.51 5.81 -14.28
C GLU A 2 14.62 5.37 -12.82
N GLY A 3 13.71 4.49 -12.38
CA GLY A 3 13.82 3.86 -11.07
C GLY A 3 15.00 2.89 -11.02
N TYR A 4 15.66 2.77 -9.87
CA TYR A 4 16.84 1.92 -9.71
C TYR A 4 16.81 1.16 -8.37
N ILE A 5 17.16 -0.13 -8.42
CA ILE A 5 17.42 -0.93 -7.22
C ILE A 5 18.77 -1.62 -7.39
N ASP A 6 19.57 -1.66 -6.34
CA ASP A 6 20.86 -2.34 -6.33
C ASP A 6 20.64 -3.86 -6.39
N GLU A 7 20.99 -4.47 -7.52
CA GLU A 7 20.76 -5.89 -7.77
C GLU A 7 21.59 -6.79 -6.84
N GLU A 8 22.81 -6.40 -6.49
CA GLU A 8 23.67 -7.19 -5.62
C GLU A 8 23.08 -7.24 -4.21
N ILE A 9 22.67 -6.09 -3.68
CA ILE A 9 22.00 -6.01 -2.37
C ILE A 9 20.67 -6.79 -2.40
N LEU A 10 19.87 -6.60 -3.46
CA LEU A 10 18.60 -7.31 -3.61
C LEU A 10 18.80 -8.84 -3.61
N ARG A 11 19.79 -9.31 -4.37
CA ARG A 11 20.13 -10.73 -4.45
C ARG A 11 20.54 -11.29 -3.09
N ILE A 12 21.42 -10.60 -2.36
CA ILE A 12 21.88 -11.02 -1.03
C ILE A 12 20.69 -11.16 -0.06
N GLU A 13 19.79 -10.17 -0.01
CA GLU A 13 18.65 -10.22 0.91
C GLU A 13 17.61 -11.28 0.49
N LEU A 14 17.37 -11.47 -0.82
CA LEU A 14 16.53 -12.56 -1.32
C LEU A 14 17.11 -13.93 -1.00
N GLN A 15 18.41 -14.15 -1.22
CA GLN A 15 19.09 -15.40 -0.92
C GLN A 15 19.04 -15.73 0.57
N LYS A 16 19.17 -14.73 1.43
CA LYS A 16 19.08 -14.89 2.87
C LYS A 16 17.69 -15.32 3.33
N GLU A 17 16.64 -14.75 2.74
CA GLU A 17 15.26 -15.02 3.14
C GLU A 17 14.67 -16.27 2.47
N PHE A 18 15.08 -16.58 1.24
CA PHE A 18 14.49 -17.60 0.37
C PHE A 18 15.49 -18.64 -0.16
N GLY A 19 16.72 -18.70 0.34
CA GLY A 19 17.76 -19.60 -0.17
C GLY A 19 17.40 -21.09 -0.14
N GLU A 20 16.49 -21.47 0.75
CA GLU A 20 15.95 -22.84 0.89
C GLU A 20 14.49 -22.96 0.41
N LYS A 21 13.92 -21.89 -0.18
CA LYS A 21 12.52 -21.89 -0.62
C LYS A 21 12.35 -22.82 -1.81
N GLU A 22 11.47 -23.81 -1.64
CA GLU A 22 10.93 -24.63 -2.71
C GLU A 22 9.46 -24.30 -2.95
N GLY A 23 8.97 -24.54 -4.16
CA GLY A 23 7.57 -24.34 -4.52
C GLY A 23 7.19 -22.90 -4.89
N GLU A 24 5.88 -22.66 -4.91
CA GLU A 24 5.29 -21.38 -5.33
C GLU A 24 5.42 -20.30 -4.26
N ILE A 25 5.42 -19.05 -4.70
CA ILE A 25 5.37 -17.86 -3.85
C ILE A 25 3.94 -17.64 -3.38
N GLU A 26 3.75 -17.67 -2.06
CA GLU A 26 2.47 -17.45 -1.38
C GLU A 26 2.39 -16.02 -0.80
N ASP A 27 1.26 -15.66 -0.19
CA ASP A 27 1.03 -14.32 0.37
C ASP A 27 2.10 -13.90 1.40
N GLU A 28 2.51 -14.83 2.27
CA GLU A 28 3.53 -14.58 3.30
C GLU A 28 4.91 -14.30 2.68
N ASP A 29 5.21 -14.94 1.55
CA ASP A 29 6.46 -14.74 0.81
C ASP A 29 6.47 -13.38 0.10
N ILE A 30 5.34 -12.97 -0.47
CA ILE A 30 5.20 -11.64 -1.08
C ILE A 30 5.42 -10.52 -0.05
N GLU A 31 4.90 -10.65 1.18
CA GLU A 31 5.14 -9.65 2.23
C GLU A 31 6.62 -9.56 2.63
N LYS A 32 7.33 -10.70 2.66
CA LYS A 32 8.79 -10.71 2.86
C LYS A 32 9.53 -9.99 1.72
N ILE A 33 9.13 -10.22 0.47
CA ILE A 33 9.68 -9.49 -0.69
C ILE A 33 9.43 -7.99 -0.55
N TYR A 34 8.21 -7.56 -0.19
CA TYR A 34 7.94 -6.14 0.06
C TYR A 34 8.82 -5.57 1.16
N LYS A 35 9.02 -6.31 2.26
CA LYS A 35 9.89 -5.88 3.35
C LYS A 35 11.34 -5.68 2.87
N ILE A 36 11.89 -6.61 2.10
CA ILE A 36 13.22 -6.49 1.49
C ILE A 36 13.29 -5.22 0.63
N VAL A 37 12.33 -5.02 -0.28
CA VAL A 37 12.29 -3.84 -1.15
C VAL A 37 12.16 -2.55 -0.34
N ILE A 38 11.31 -2.52 0.69
CA ILE A 38 11.14 -1.37 1.59
C ILE A 38 12.45 -1.05 2.33
N ASP A 39 13.16 -2.07 2.82
CA ASP A 39 14.38 -1.87 3.58
C ASP A 39 15.55 -1.40 2.70
N ILE A 40 15.64 -1.88 1.46
CA ILE A 40 16.57 -1.34 0.45
C ILE A 40 16.21 0.11 0.14
N ASN A 41 14.93 0.39 -0.07
CA ASN A 41 14.41 1.72 -0.39
C ASN A 41 14.69 2.77 0.71
N LYS A 42 14.67 2.37 1.99
CA LYS A 42 15.03 3.24 3.12
C LYS A 42 16.49 3.71 3.06
N ARG A 43 17.39 2.91 2.47
CA ARG A 43 18.82 3.24 2.31
C ARG A 43 19.05 4.05 1.04
N THR A 44 18.47 3.59 -0.06
CA THR A 44 18.59 4.20 -1.38
C THR A 44 17.22 4.23 -2.03
N PRO A 45 16.57 5.40 -2.14
CA PRO A 45 15.25 5.49 -2.75
C PRO A 45 15.22 4.94 -4.17
N VAL A 46 14.26 4.06 -4.46
CA VAL A 46 14.11 3.41 -5.77
C VAL A 46 13.67 4.42 -6.83
N PHE A 47 12.63 5.19 -6.51
CA PHE A 47 12.15 6.31 -7.32
C PHE A 47 12.63 7.62 -6.69
N LYS A 48 13.29 8.47 -7.49
CA LYS A 48 13.90 9.74 -7.05
C LYS A 48 13.29 10.91 -7.80
N ASP A 49 13.45 12.11 -7.23
CA ASP A 49 13.07 13.39 -7.84
C ASP A 49 11.58 13.55 -8.17
N LEU A 50 10.72 12.75 -7.53
CA LEU A 50 9.27 12.86 -7.65
C LEU A 50 8.67 13.80 -6.60
N PRO A 51 7.62 14.58 -6.97
CA PRO A 51 6.74 15.21 -5.99
C PRO A 51 6.16 14.17 -5.02
N GLU A 52 5.99 14.53 -3.74
CA GLU A 52 5.52 13.62 -2.69
C GLU A 52 4.27 12.81 -3.08
N SER A 53 3.31 13.47 -3.75
CA SER A 53 2.08 12.82 -4.22
C SER A 53 2.33 11.72 -5.24
N LEU A 54 3.30 11.90 -6.14
CA LEU A 54 3.68 10.89 -7.13
C LEU A 54 4.59 9.82 -6.52
N THR A 55 5.41 10.14 -5.54
CA THR A 55 6.26 9.17 -4.84
C THR A 55 5.44 8.05 -4.22
N ASN A 56 4.42 8.37 -3.42
CA ASN A 56 3.57 7.36 -2.80
C ASN A 56 2.80 6.55 -3.85
N PHE A 57 2.29 7.23 -4.88
CA PHE A 57 1.58 6.59 -5.98
C PHE A 57 2.47 5.59 -6.74
N ALA A 58 3.74 5.96 -7.01
CA ALA A 58 4.72 5.10 -7.65
C ALA A 58 4.97 3.83 -6.82
N TYR A 59 5.19 3.95 -5.50
CA TYR A 59 5.36 2.77 -4.65
C TYR A 59 4.11 1.89 -4.60
N ASN A 60 2.92 2.48 -4.59
CA ASN A 60 1.68 1.69 -4.61
C ASN A 60 1.54 0.87 -5.90
N ILE A 61 1.83 1.47 -7.06
CA ILE A 61 1.88 0.75 -8.34
C ILE A 61 2.96 -0.32 -8.31
N PHE A 62 4.15 0.03 -7.83
CA PHE A 62 5.29 -0.87 -7.80
C PHE A 62 4.99 -2.15 -7.02
N TYR A 63 4.37 -2.04 -5.83
CA TYR A 63 3.96 -3.22 -5.06
C TYR A 63 2.88 -4.04 -5.77
N ILE A 64 1.89 -3.39 -6.40
CA ILE A 64 0.89 -4.11 -7.21
C ILE A 64 1.57 -4.90 -8.35
N LYS A 65 2.57 -4.31 -9.00
CA LYS A 65 3.31 -4.95 -10.10
C LYS A 65 4.15 -6.12 -9.62
N ILE A 66 4.85 -5.99 -8.50
CA ILE A 66 5.55 -7.10 -7.84
C ILE A 66 4.58 -8.25 -7.60
N ASN A 67 3.42 -7.99 -6.96
CA ASN A 67 2.44 -9.05 -6.67
C ASN A 67 2.04 -9.78 -7.95
N SER A 68 1.60 -9.02 -8.95
CA SER A 68 1.05 -9.56 -10.20
C SER A 68 2.03 -10.42 -11.01
N ARG A 69 3.34 -10.27 -10.77
CA ARG A 69 4.39 -10.96 -11.52
C ARG A 69 4.99 -12.15 -10.78
N ILE A 70 4.90 -12.17 -9.45
CA ILE A 70 5.60 -13.16 -8.63
C ILE A 70 4.64 -14.10 -7.91
N PHE A 71 3.45 -13.61 -7.52
CA PHE A 71 2.48 -14.43 -6.79
C PHE A 71 2.09 -15.68 -7.59
N GLY A 72 2.09 -16.84 -6.91
CA GLY A 72 1.79 -18.14 -7.52
C GLY A 72 2.88 -18.66 -8.47
N CYS A 73 4.01 -17.96 -8.63
CA CYS A 73 5.13 -18.46 -9.43
C CYS A 73 6.06 -19.31 -8.57
N VAL A 74 6.61 -20.39 -9.14
CA VAL A 74 7.68 -21.16 -8.51
C VAL A 74 8.88 -20.26 -8.28
N TYR A 75 9.35 -20.18 -7.03
CA TYR A 75 10.45 -19.30 -6.68
C TYR A 75 11.73 -19.69 -7.42
N LYS A 76 12.31 -18.70 -8.10
CA LYS A 76 13.68 -18.71 -8.60
C LYS A 76 14.24 -17.32 -8.40
N GLU A 77 15.42 -17.22 -7.78
CA GLU A 77 16.04 -15.95 -7.43
C GLU A 77 16.14 -14.99 -8.63
N ASP A 78 16.69 -15.45 -9.75
CA ASP A 78 16.82 -14.64 -10.97
C ASP A 78 15.47 -14.19 -11.54
N THR A 79 14.44 -15.05 -11.45
CA THR A 79 13.08 -14.69 -11.88
C THR A 79 12.49 -13.61 -10.97
N ALA A 80 12.65 -13.73 -9.65
CA ALA A 80 12.17 -12.74 -8.69
C ALA A 80 12.88 -11.39 -8.89
N ILE A 81 14.20 -11.39 -9.07
CA ILE A 81 14.99 -10.19 -9.37
C ILE A 81 14.50 -9.53 -10.67
N SER A 82 14.34 -10.31 -11.75
CA SER A 82 13.82 -9.81 -13.02
C SER A 82 12.43 -9.21 -12.86
N ALA A 83 11.53 -9.89 -12.15
CA ALA A 83 10.17 -9.41 -11.93
C ALA A 83 10.13 -8.09 -11.13
N ILE A 84 11.02 -7.92 -10.15
CA ILE A 84 11.16 -6.67 -9.40
C ILE A 84 11.69 -5.56 -10.31
N LYS A 85 12.74 -5.80 -11.10
CA LYS A 85 13.29 -4.82 -12.04
C LYS A 85 12.27 -4.42 -13.12
N ASP A 86 11.54 -5.37 -13.67
CA ASP A 86 10.46 -5.11 -14.63
C ASP A 86 9.32 -4.29 -14.01
N SER A 87 9.03 -4.53 -12.72
CA SER A 87 8.04 -3.75 -11.98
C SER A 87 8.49 -2.30 -11.77
N ILE A 88 9.79 -2.07 -11.52
CA ILE A 88 10.37 -0.73 -11.46
C ILE A 88 10.29 -0.04 -12.82
N ALA A 89 10.67 -0.73 -13.90
CA ALA A 89 10.64 -0.19 -15.24
C ALA A 89 9.22 0.22 -15.65
N GLN A 90 8.25 -0.68 -15.46
CA GLN A 90 6.85 -0.40 -15.79
C GLN A 90 6.24 0.71 -14.92
N THR A 91 6.60 0.77 -13.64
CA THR A 91 6.17 1.88 -12.77
C THR A 91 6.74 3.21 -13.27
N SER A 92 8.03 3.21 -13.65
CA SER A 92 8.71 4.39 -14.19
C SER A 92 8.04 4.89 -15.47
N GLU A 93 7.70 3.98 -16.41
CA GLU A 93 6.95 4.31 -17.63
C GLU A 93 5.58 4.96 -17.32
N ILE A 94 4.84 4.43 -16.34
CA ILE A 94 3.55 5.00 -15.93
C ILE A 94 3.72 6.41 -15.37
N ILE A 95 4.72 6.63 -14.52
CA ILE A 95 5.00 7.95 -13.95
C ILE A 95 5.41 8.93 -15.05
N ASP A 96 6.25 8.51 -16.01
CA ASP A 96 6.67 9.35 -17.12
C ASP A 96 5.48 9.79 -17.98
N MET A 97 4.54 8.88 -18.28
CA MET A 97 3.30 9.24 -18.97
C MET A 97 2.46 10.29 -18.20
N ILE A 98 2.44 10.20 -16.87
CA ILE A 98 1.74 11.18 -16.01
C ILE A 98 2.45 12.53 -16.04
N GLU A 99 3.78 12.55 -15.93
CA GLU A 99 4.56 13.79 -16.01
C GLU A 99 4.45 14.45 -17.38
N GLU A 100 4.49 13.69 -18.47
CA GLU A 100 4.24 14.17 -19.83
C GLU A 100 2.85 14.79 -19.96
N GLY A 101 1.83 14.14 -19.39
CA GLY A 101 0.47 14.66 -19.34
C GLY A 101 0.40 15.99 -18.58
N ALA A 102 1.03 16.08 -17.42
CA ALA A 102 1.09 17.29 -16.61
C ALA A 102 1.87 18.41 -17.32
N ASN A 103 2.94 18.09 -18.05
CA ASN A 103 3.75 19.07 -18.77
C ASN A 103 3.01 19.79 -19.90
N LYS A 104 1.87 19.26 -20.35
CA LYS A 104 0.94 19.94 -21.27
C LYS A 104 0.11 21.04 -20.60
N LEU A 105 0.11 21.12 -19.27
CA LEU A 105 -0.61 22.12 -18.50
C LEU A 105 0.20 23.42 -18.38
N ASP A 106 -0.49 24.54 -18.53
CA ASP A 106 0.08 25.88 -18.68
C ASP A 106 0.70 26.48 -17.41
N ASN A 107 0.42 25.93 -16.23
CA ASN A 107 0.99 26.44 -14.98
C ASN A 107 1.15 25.36 -13.90
N GLN A 108 2.02 25.67 -12.93
CA GLN A 108 2.38 24.77 -11.84
C GLN A 108 1.19 24.36 -10.96
N SER A 109 0.25 25.26 -10.67
CA SER A 109 -0.92 24.94 -9.87
C SER A 109 -1.83 23.91 -10.54
N LYS A 110 -1.97 23.96 -11.87
CA LYS A 110 -2.70 22.92 -12.63
C LYS A 110 -1.95 21.59 -12.63
N LYS A 111 -0.62 21.60 -12.75
CA LYS A 111 0.21 20.38 -12.62
C LYS A 111 0.03 19.72 -11.27
N GLU A 112 0.10 20.49 -10.19
CA GLU A 112 -0.12 20.00 -8.83
C GLU A 112 -1.54 19.47 -8.61
N ALA A 113 -2.56 20.15 -9.15
CA ALA A 113 -3.93 19.67 -9.09
C ALA A 113 -4.11 18.37 -9.87
N PHE A 114 -3.48 18.25 -11.04
CA PHE A 114 -3.47 17.04 -11.85
C PHE A 114 -2.78 15.89 -11.13
N TYR A 115 -1.59 16.10 -10.54
CA TYR A 115 -0.92 15.08 -9.75
C TYR A 115 -1.75 14.62 -8.56
N LYS A 116 -2.42 15.55 -7.84
CA LYS A 116 -3.33 15.19 -6.76
C LYS A 116 -4.51 14.34 -7.25
N LEU A 117 -5.08 14.67 -8.41
CA LEU A 117 -6.17 13.91 -9.00
C LEU A 117 -5.74 12.47 -9.32
N ILE A 118 -4.57 12.30 -9.96
CA ILE A 118 -4.04 11.00 -10.33
C ILE A 118 -3.58 10.20 -9.11
N SER A 119 -2.86 10.83 -8.19
CA SER A 119 -2.35 10.16 -6.99
C SER A 119 -3.48 9.71 -6.08
N ASN A 120 -4.59 10.46 -6.01
CA ASN A 120 -5.76 10.15 -5.19
C ASN A 120 -6.68 9.09 -5.82
N ASN A 121 -6.12 8.19 -6.62
CA ASN A 121 -6.87 7.09 -7.21
C ASN A 121 -7.12 5.99 -6.17
N HIS A 122 -8.29 6.02 -5.55
CA HIS A 122 -8.70 5.06 -4.52
C HIS A 122 -8.74 3.61 -4.99
N MET A 123 -8.91 3.36 -6.29
CA MET A 123 -8.90 2.01 -6.86
C MET A 123 -7.52 1.35 -6.74
N ILE A 124 -6.44 2.11 -6.97
CA ILE A 124 -5.07 1.63 -6.78
C ILE A 124 -4.84 1.25 -5.31
N MET A 125 -5.33 2.07 -4.38
CA MET A 125 -5.18 1.77 -2.95
C MET A 125 -6.04 0.58 -2.52
N ALA A 126 -7.25 0.42 -3.05
CA ALA A 126 -8.07 -0.76 -2.78
C ALA A 126 -7.40 -2.04 -3.28
N GLN A 127 -6.83 -2.03 -4.49
CA GLN A 127 -6.08 -3.16 -5.02
C GLN A 127 -4.85 -3.48 -4.17
N LEU A 128 -4.08 -2.46 -3.78
CA LEU A 128 -2.91 -2.68 -2.92
C LEU A 128 -3.30 -3.21 -1.54
N TYR A 129 -4.42 -2.74 -0.99
CA TYR A 129 -4.95 -3.25 0.27
C TYR A 129 -5.27 -4.74 0.18
N MET A 130 -5.96 -5.18 -0.89
CA MET A 130 -6.23 -6.61 -1.10
C MET A 130 -4.92 -7.42 -1.19
N ASN A 131 -3.98 -6.96 -2.00
CA ASN A 131 -2.67 -7.61 -2.15
C ASN A 131 -1.85 -7.72 -0.86
N ARG A 132 -2.17 -6.89 0.14
CA ARG A 132 -1.42 -6.74 1.40
C ARG A 132 -2.32 -6.81 2.61
N LYS A 133 -3.43 -7.54 2.51
CA LYS A 133 -4.50 -7.54 3.52
C LYS A 133 -3.96 -7.89 4.89
N ASN A 134 -3.14 -8.94 4.98
CA ASN A 134 -2.53 -9.38 6.24
C ASN A 134 -1.67 -8.29 6.91
N PHE A 135 -0.86 -7.57 6.13
CA PHE A 135 -0.04 -6.47 6.63
C PHE A 135 -0.90 -5.30 7.15
N TYR A 136 -1.92 -4.90 6.39
CA TYR A 136 -2.79 -3.80 6.79
C TYR A 136 -3.67 -4.17 7.98
N ASP A 137 -4.25 -5.38 8.00
CA ASP A 137 -5.10 -5.85 9.10
C ASP A 137 -4.30 -5.94 10.41
N SER A 138 -3.05 -6.45 10.34
CA SER A 138 -2.12 -6.43 11.48
C SER A 138 -1.85 -5.00 11.97
N SER A 139 -1.53 -4.09 11.05
CA SER A 139 -1.29 -2.68 11.36
C SER A 139 -2.51 -2.03 12.02
N ILE A 140 -3.71 -2.30 11.50
CA ILE A 140 -4.98 -1.78 12.02
C ILE A 140 -5.26 -2.32 13.43
N ASN A 141 -4.96 -3.59 13.70
CA ASN A 141 -5.07 -4.17 15.03
C ASN A 141 -4.14 -3.49 16.04
N ILE A 142 -2.90 -3.16 15.65
CA ILE A 142 -1.97 -2.41 16.50
C ILE A 142 -2.51 -0.99 16.80
N LEU A 143 -3.07 -0.30 15.78
CA LEU A 143 -3.70 1.01 15.97
C LEU A 143 -4.87 0.93 16.96
N ARG A 144 -5.74 -0.08 16.81
CA ARG A 144 -6.89 -0.34 17.67
C ARG A 144 -6.48 -0.57 19.12
N GLU A 145 -5.52 -1.46 19.35
CA GLU A 145 -5.03 -1.80 20.69
C GLU A 145 -4.45 -0.58 21.39
N LYS A 146 -3.65 0.21 20.67
CA LYS A 146 -3.10 1.47 21.20
C LYS A 146 -4.20 2.45 21.61
N ALA A 147 -5.30 2.49 20.85
CA ALA A 147 -6.44 3.35 21.16
C ALA A 147 -7.35 2.80 22.29
N GLY A 148 -7.02 1.65 22.86
CA GLY A 148 -7.83 1.00 23.91
C GLY A 148 -9.22 0.59 23.43
N ARG A 149 -9.37 0.32 22.13
CA ARG A 149 -10.64 -0.06 21.52
C ARG A 149 -10.79 -1.57 21.48
N SER A 150 -12.01 -2.04 21.73
CA SER A 150 -12.35 -3.44 21.48
C SER A 150 -12.36 -3.74 19.98
N GLU A 151 -12.29 -5.02 19.65
CA GLU A 151 -12.62 -5.49 18.31
C GLU A 151 -14.06 -5.11 17.96
N LEU A 152 -14.38 -5.10 16.67
CA LEU A 152 -15.77 -5.02 16.26
C LEU A 152 -16.48 -6.29 16.72
N GLY A 153 -17.67 -6.15 17.29
CA GLY A 153 -18.46 -7.30 17.70
C GLY A 153 -18.74 -8.25 16.54
N GLU A 154 -18.93 -9.53 16.85
CA GLU A 154 -19.21 -10.57 15.85
C GLU A 154 -20.50 -10.29 15.07
N GLU A 155 -21.40 -9.46 15.61
CA GLU A 155 -22.63 -9.03 14.95
C GLU A 155 -22.41 -8.13 13.72
N ILE A 156 -21.23 -7.54 13.56
CA ILE A 156 -20.90 -6.77 12.36
C ILE A 156 -20.31 -7.72 11.32
N ALA A 157 -21.18 -8.30 10.49
CA ALA A 157 -20.76 -9.12 9.35
C ALA A 157 -20.01 -8.28 8.31
N SER A 158 -19.31 -8.94 7.38
CA SER A 158 -18.54 -8.28 6.31
C SER A 158 -19.38 -7.30 5.50
N ALA A 159 -20.56 -7.74 5.04
CA ALA A 159 -21.49 -6.89 4.29
C ALA A 159 -21.98 -5.67 5.10
N ASP A 160 -22.23 -5.84 6.40
CA ASP A 160 -22.62 -4.73 7.29
C ASP A 160 -21.47 -3.74 7.48
N ALA A 161 -20.24 -4.23 7.59
CA ALA A 161 -19.05 -3.39 7.63
C ALA A 161 -18.91 -2.56 6.36
N MET A 162 -19.19 -3.16 5.19
CA MET A 162 -19.17 -2.48 3.91
C MET A 162 -20.23 -1.38 3.80
N VAL A 163 -21.47 -1.66 4.22
CA VAL A 163 -22.53 -0.64 4.29
C VAL A 163 -22.11 0.52 5.20
N LYS A 164 -21.53 0.23 6.36
CA LYS A 164 -21.01 1.25 7.29
C LYS A 164 -19.86 2.05 6.70
N LEU A 165 -19.01 1.46 5.87
CA LEU A 165 -17.94 2.18 5.17
C LEU A 165 -18.49 3.25 4.20
N TYR A 166 -19.68 3.05 3.63
CA TYR A 166 -20.32 4.07 2.80
C TYR A 166 -20.97 5.21 3.59
N GLU A 167 -21.17 5.05 4.89
CA GLU A 167 -21.67 6.13 5.75
C GLU A 167 -20.67 7.28 5.85
N LEU A 168 -21.16 8.46 6.24
CA LEU A 168 -20.32 9.63 6.47
C LEU A 168 -19.46 9.48 7.73
N THR A 169 -18.25 10.03 7.68
CA THR A 169 -17.41 10.23 8.86
C THR A 169 -18.09 11.15 9.89
N LYS A 170 -17.61 11.19 11.14
CA LYS A 170 -18.13 12.12 12.16
C LYS A 170 -18.10 13.59 11.72
N SER A 171 -17.11 13.95 10.90
CA SER A 171 -16.99 15.31 10.34
C SER A 171 -18.03 15.63 9.26
N LYS A 172 -18.73 14.60 8.73
CA LYS A 172 -19.69 14.67 7.62
C LYS A 172 -19.12 15.18 6.29
N LYS A 173 -17.78 15.25 6.13
CA LYS A 173 -17.13 15.79 4.93
C LYS A 173 -16.93 14.76 3.81
N CYS A 174 -16.83 13.49 4.15
CA CYS A 174 -16.60 12.38 3.23
C CYS A 174 -17.15 11.08 3.83
N SER A 175 -17.26 10.03 3.00
CA SER A 175 -17.55 8.68 3.47
C SER A 175 -16.39 8.10 4.27
N ARG A 176 -16.67 7.11 5.11
CA ARG A 176 -15.63 6.38 5.87
C ARG A 176 -14.68 5.66 4.93
N LEU A 177 -15.19 5.07 3.84
CA LEU A 177 -14.40 4.40 2.82
C LEU A 177 -13.39 5.35 2.17
N GLN A 178 -13.86 6.51 1.71
CA GLN A 178 -12.98 7.53 1.15
C GLN A 178 -11.89 7.91 2.16
N ARG A 179 -12.29 8.14 3.42
CA ARG A 179 -11.35 8.54 4.47
C ARG A 179 -10.29 7.48 4.75
N VAL A 180 -10.64 6.20 4.81
CA VAL A 180 -9.65 5.14 5.05
C VAL A 180 -8.71 4.97 3.86
N LEU A 181 -9.21 5.03 2.63
CA LEU A 181 -8.38 4.93 1.44
C LEU A 181 -7.41 6.13 1.33
N ASP A 182 -7.85 7.34 1.69
CA ASP A 182 -6.97 8.51 1.80
C ASP A 182 -5.85 8.30 2.83
N ILE A 183 -6.16 7.70 3.99
CA ILE A 183 -5.16 7.40 5.03
C ILE A 183 -4.15 6.37 4.51
N LEU A 184 -4.62 5.25 3.96
CA LEU A 184 -3.74 4.18 3.49
C LEU A 184 -2.84 4.65 2.33
N MET A 185 -3.38 5.46 1.43
CA MET A 185 -2.63 5.96 0.30
C MET A 185 -1.52 6.93 0.70
N LYS A 186 -1.77 7.77 1.71
CA LYS A 186 -0.80 8.73 2.20
C LYS A 186 0.23 8.10 3.13
N ASP A 187 -0.24 7.25 4.04
CA ASP A 187 0.51 6.83 5.24
C ASP A 187 0.44 5.31 5.49
N GLY A 188 -0.04 4.50 4.55
CA GLY A 188 -0.28 3.06 4.74
C GLY A 188 0.94 2.28 5.23
N ASN A 189 2.13 2.52 4.67
CA ASN A 189 3.38 1.89 5.10
C ASN A 189 3.94 2.46 6.41
N LYS A 190 3.30 3.48 6.97
CA LYS A 190 3.73 4.22 8.16
C LYS A 190 2.70 4.13 9.29
N LEU A 191 1.63 3.34 9.13
CA LEU A 191 0.60 3.16 10.18
C LEU A 191 1.23 2.66 11.48
N THR A 192 2.23 1.78 11.35
CA THR A 192 3.08 1.33 12.43
C THR A 192 4.52 1.77 12.21
N ILE A 193 5.29 1.80 13.29
CA ILE A 193 6.73 2.04 13.30
C ILE A 193 7.39 0.97 14.16
N THR A 194 8.59 0.54 13.78
CA THR A 194 9.39 -0.37 14.57
C THR A 194 10.24 0.43 15.56
N ASP A 195 10.18 0.08 16.85
CA ASP A 195 11.04 0.68 17.86
C ASP A 195 12.46 0.07 17.85
N ASN A 196 13.35 0.60 18.69
CA ASN A 196 14.74 0.14 18.79
C ASN A 196 14.88 -1.33 19.22
N SER A 197 13.83 -1.93 19.77
CA SER A 197 13.80 -3.35 20.15
C SER A 197 13.29 -4.26 19.03
N GLY A 198 12.93 -3.69 17.87
CA GLY A 198 12.34 -4.44 16.76
C GLY A 198 10.83 -4.65 16.89
N LYS A 199 10.17 -4.06 17.89
CA LYS A 199 8.73 -4.23 18.12
C LYS A 199 7.92 -3.18 17.38
N GLU A 200 6.85 -3.60 16.72
CA GLU A 200 5.92 -2.68 16.06
C GLU A 200 5.07 -1.91 17.07
N GLN A 201 4.93 -0.61 16.82
CA GLN A 201 4.19 0.34 17.62
C GLN A 201 3.26 1.15 16.72
N SER A 202 2.10 1.52 17.25
CA SER A 202 1.18 2.43 16.56
C SER A 202 1.83 3.80 16.32
N ASN A 203 1.65 4.34 15.12
CA ASN A 203 2.08 5.68 14.73
C ASN A 203 0.89 6.67 14.62
N ALA A 204 -0.28 6.30 15.18
CA ALA A 204 -1.54 7.04 15.05
C ALA A 204 -1.40 8.53 15.40
N ASP A 205 -0.75 8.83 16.53
CA ASP A 205 -0.63 10.20 17.05
C ASP A 205 0.16 11.11 16.10
N LYS A 206 1.28 10.59 15.55
CA LYS A 206 2.13 11.32 14.60
C LYS A 206 1.41 11.56 13.28
N LEU A 207 0.61 10.58 12.84
CA LEU A 207 -0.18 10.65 11.62
C LEU A 207 -1.52 11.38 11.81
N ARG A 208 -1.85 11.80 13.04
CA ARG A 208 -3.13 12.44 13.40
C ARG A 208 -4.34 11.58 13.03
N ILE A 209 -4.21 10.27 13.16
CA ILE A 209 -5.30 9.31 12.95
C ILE A 209 -6.21 9.35 14.18
N SER A 210 -7.47 9.75 13.98
CA SER A 210 -8.42 9.89 15.06
C SER A 210 -9.08 8.57 15.46
N ASN A 211 -9.76 8.54 16.60
CA ASN A 211 -10.57 7.39 17.01
C ASN A 211 -11.71 7.04 16.03
N ASP A 212 -12.20 8.01 15.25
CA ASP A 212 -13.19 7.75 14.19
C ASP A 212 -12.54 7.12 12.94
N ASP A 213 -11.30 7.51 12.66
CA ASP A 213 -10.50 6.92 11.60
C ASP A 213 -10.15 5.46 11.93
N ILE A 214 -9.73 5.18 13.17
CA ILE A 214 -9.45 3.81 13.63
C ILE A 214 -10.69 2.93 13.53
N TYR A 215 -11.86 3.42 13.94
CA TYR A 215 -13.10 2.67 13.76
C TYR A 215 -13.39 2.38 12.29
N SER A 216 -13.16 3.36 11.41
CA SER A 216 -13.35 3.18 9.96
C SER A 216 -12.36 2.17 9.39
N LEU A 217 -11.11 2.19 9.86
CA LEU A 217 -10.09 1.19 9.49
C LEU A 217 -10.47 -0.22 10.00
N GLN A 218 -11.02 -0.35 11.20
CA GLN A 218 -11.54 -1.62 11.70
C GLN A 218 -12.68 -2.17 10.81
N LEU A 219 -13.56 -1.29 10.31
CA LEU A 219 -14.60 -1.70 9.35
C LEU A 219 -13.97 -2.23 8.06
N LEU A 220 -12.92 -1.57 7.55
CA LEU A 220 -12.18 -2.05 6.38
C LEU A 220 -11.54 -3.42 6.63
N ALA A 221 -10.89 -3.63 7.79
CA ALA A 221 -10.30 -4.91 8.17
C ALA A 221 -11.34 -6.05 8.23
N ARG A 222 -12.58 -5.74 8.62
CA ARG A 222 -13.70 -6.69 8.67
C ARG A 222 -14.24 -7.10 7.29
N THR A 223 -13.91 -6.36 6.23
CA THR A 223 -14.35 -6.70 4.87
C THR A 223 -13.59 -7.88 4.28
N GLU A 224 -14.26 -8.66 3.43
CA GLU A 224 -13.73 -9.77 2.66
C GLU A 224 -13.31 -9.32 1.25
N GLU A 225 -12.43 -10.07 0.58
CA GLU A 225 -11.99 -9.74 -0.79
C GLU A 225 -13.15 -9.69 -1.80
N SER A 226 -14.17 -10.52 -1.59
CA SER A 226 -15.40 -10.56 -2.38
C SER A 226 -16.16 -9.23 -2.36
N ASP A 227 -16.06 -8.46 -1.27
CA ASP A 227 -16.70 -7.15 -1.14
C ASP A 227 -16.00 -6.07 -1.99
N PHE A 228 -14.69 -6.21 -2.24
CA PHE A 228 -13.92 -5.29 -3.07
C PHE A 228 -14.12 -5.52 -4.57
N LEU A 229 -14.44 -6.75 -4.98
CA LEU A 229 -14.85 -7.01 -6.37
C LEU A 229 -16.09 -6.19 -6.75
N PHE A 230 -17.01 -5.96 -5.81
CA PHE A 230 -18.15 -5.07 -6.03
C PHE A 230 -17.73 -3.60 -6.19
N LEU A 231 -16.74 -3.13 -5.43
CA LEU A 231 -16.17 -1.77 -5.58
C LEU A 231 -15.54 -1.56 -6.96
N LEU A 232 -14.82 -2.56 -7.48
CA LEU A 232 -14.13 -2.48 -8.77
C LEU A 232 -15.07 -2.48 -9.97
N VAL A 233 -16.30 -2.98 -9.83
CA VAL A 233 -17.29 -3.05 -10.92
C VAL A 233 -18.29 -1.89 -10.87
N THR A 234 -18.38 -1.17 -9.75
CA THR A 234 -19.38 -0.09 -9.55
C THR A 234 -18.80 1.33 -9.59
N LEU A 235 -17.48 1.49 -9.66
CA LEU A 235 -16.76 2.75 -9.90
C LEU A 235 -16.36 2.90 -11.38
#